data_AF-A0AAW4YJN4-F1
#
_entry.id   AF-A0AAW4YJN4-F1
#
_cell.length_a   1.000
_cell.length_b   1.000
_cell.length_c   1.000
_cell.angle_alpha   90.00
_cell.angle_beta   90.00
_cell.angle_gamma   90.00
#
_symmetry.space_group_name_H-M   'P 1'
#
loop_
_entity.id
_entity.type
_entity.pdbx_description
1 polymer ?
#
loop_
_entity_poly.entity_id
_entity_poly.type
_entity_poly.pdbx_seq_one_letter_code
_entity_poly.pdbx_strand_id
1 'polypeptide(L)'
;MEKLEYIPGDLVFHYIPKTTIKKYVKVYVCSTNNALSLEDMDGNLYDYIGVLYPIPLTPEILEKNGWKLSHGFYWSPNEEGAEVGLSSQTGYVWKAYIGRNPLRSNINNVSDLQHLLFGLGIKHEMEV
;
A
#
# COMPACT_ATOMS: atom_id res chain seq x y z
N MET A 1 -19.64 3.74 -0.36
CA MET A 1 -18.34 3.51 0.28
C MET A 1 -17.50 4.71 -0.10
N GLU A 2 -17.30 5.63 0.85
CA GLU A 2 -16.50 6.83 0.63
C GLU A 2 -15.11 6.40 0.16
N LYS A 3 -14.65 7.00 -0.94
CA LYS A 3 -13.36 6.73 -1.56
C LYS A 3 -12.31 7.15 -0.53
N LEU A 4 -11.67 6.21 0.16
CA LEU A 4 -10.57 6.54 1.05
C LEU A 4 -9.53 7.29 0.22
N GLU A 5 -9.36 8.57 0.55
CA GLU A 5 -8.39 9.46 -0.05
C GLU A 5 -6.99 9.00 0.35
N TYR A 6 -6.06 9.06 -0.59
CA TYR A 6 -4.67 8.72 -0.30
C TYR A 6 -4.11 9.65 0.78
N ILE A 7 -3.21 9.14 1.61
CA ILE A 7 -2.47 9.91 2.60
C ILE A 7 -1.01 10.10 2.14
N PRO A 8 -0.30 11.12 2.67
CA PRO A 8 1.14 11.23 2.46
C PRO A 8 1.88 9.93 2.81
N GLY A 9 2.71 9.45 1.88
CA GLY A 9 3.45 8.19 1.94
C GLY A 9 2.82 7.03 1.15
N ASP A 10 1.57 7.16 0.69
CA ASP A 10 0.92 6.08 -0.07
C ASP A 10 1.61 5.84 -1.41
N LEU A 11 1.85 4.56 -1.72
CA LEU A 11 2.35 4.11 -3.01
C LEU A 11 1.20 3.91 -3.98
N VAL A 12 1.30 4.61 -5.10
CA VAL A 12 0.30 4.62 -6.16
C VAL A 12 1.01 4.61 -7.51
N PHE A 13 0.22 4.49 -8.58
CA PHE A 13 0.74 4.76 -9.91
C PHE A 13 -0.21 5.66 -10.70
N HIS A 14 0.34 6.33 -11.68
CA HIS A 14 -0.44 6.94 -12.75
C HIS A 14 0.11 6.50 -14.11
N TYR A 15 -0.69 6.67 -15.16
CA TYR A 15 -0.19 6.47 -16.52
C TYR A 15 0.55 7.72 -16.99
N ILE A 16 1.66 7.54 -17.69
CA ILE A 16 2.29 8.66 -18.41
C ILE A 16 1.29 9.10 -19.49
N PRO A 17 1.00 10.41 -19.64
CA PRO A 17 -0.04 10.89 -20.54
C PRO A 17 0.09 10.31 -21.96
N LYS A 18 -1.04 9.82 -22.49
CA LYS A 18 -1.13 9.20 -23.83
C LYS A 18 -0.35 7.89 -24.00
N THR A 19 0.03 7.23 -22.91
CA THR A 19 0.72 5.93 -22.94
C THR A 19 0.02 4.91 -22.01
N THR A 20 0.46 3.65 -22.09
CA THR A 20 0.10 2.58 -21.15
C THR A 20 1.17 2.33 -20.09
N ILE A 21 2.22 3.15 -20.07
CA ILE A 21 3.35 3.00 -19.14
C ILE A 21 2.91 3.54 -17.77
N LYS A 22 3.07 2.69 -16.75
CA LYS A 22 2.82 3.05 -15.35
C LYS A 22 4.04 3.76 -14.78
N LYS A 23 3.83 4.92 -14.16
CA LYS A 23 4.82 5.58 -13.30
C LYS A 23 4.38 5.40 -11.85
N TYR A 24 5.19 4.67 -11.08
CA TYR A 24 5.01 4.47 -9.64
C TYR A 24 5.57 5.67 -8.88
N VAL A 25 4.86 6.08 -7.84
CA VAL A 25 5.13 7.31 -7.09
C VAL A 25 4.63 7.17 -5.65
N LYS A 26 5.16 8.01 -4.77
CA LYS A 26 4.63 8.24 -3.43
C LYS A 26 3.80 9.52 -3.43
N VAL A 27 2.67 9.50 -2.74
CA VAL A 27 1.89 10.72 -2.48
C VAL A 27 2.64 11.54 -1.44
N TYR A 28 3.02 12.78 -1.76
CA TYR A 28 3.74 13.66 -0.82
C TYR A 28 2.77 14.59 -0.06
N VAL A 29 1.89 15.28 -0.79
CA VAL A 29 0.86 16.16 -0.22
C VAL A 29 -0.45 16.02 -0.98
N CYS A 30 -1.55 15.91 -0.24
CA CYS A 30 -2.90 15.98 -0.77
C CYS A 30 -3.41 17.42 -0.68
N SER A 31 -3.63 18.10 -1.82
CA SER A 31 -4.34 19.38 -1.81
C SER A 31 -5.83 19.18 -2.11
N THR A 32 -6.64 20.06 -1.53
CA THR A 32 -8.10 20.10 -1.71
C THR A 32 -8.54 20.51 -3.12
N ASN A 33 -7.61 20.92 -3.99
CA ASN A 33 -7.89 21.49 -5.32
C ASN A 33 -7.48 20.56 -6.48
N ASN A 34 -7.47 19.23 -6.28
CA ASN A 34 -7.06 18.22 -7.27
C ASN A 34 -5.61 18.31 -7.78
N ALA A 35 -4.78 19.20 -7.21
CA ALA A 35 -3.33 19.19 -7.40
C ALA A 35 -2.69 18.33 -6.31
N LEU A 36 -1.97 17.29 -6.71
CA LEU A 36 -1.22 16.42 -5.82
C LEU A 36 0.26 16.69 -6.02
N SER A 37 1.01 16.88 -4.95
CA SER A 37 2.48 16.80 -5.05
C SER A 37 2.87 15.33 -4.88
N LEU A 38 3.56 14.80 -5.87
CA LEU A 38 4.01 13.42 -5.93
C LEU A 38 5.54 13.39 -5.88
N GLU A 39 6.07 12.34 -5.27
CA GLU A 39 7.50 12.01 -5.27
C GLU A 39 7.70 10.79 -6.16
N ASP A 40 8.56 10.89 -7.17
CA ASP A 40 8.94 9.70 -7.92
C ASP A 40 9.96 8.83 -7.17
N MET A 41 10.25 7.65 -7.73
CA MET A 41 11.13 6.68 -7.08
C MET A 41 12.59 7.17 -6.97
N ASP A 42 12.95 8.24 -7.69
CA ASP A 42 14.27 8.90 -7.60
C ASP A 42 14.26 10.06 -6.58
N GLY A 43 13.13 10.31 -5.89
CA GLY A 43 12.98 11.35 -4.88
C GLY A 43 12.63 12.74 -5.44
N ASN A 44 12.32 12.86 -6.72
CA ASN A 44 11.97 14.15 -7.32
C ASN A 44 10.49 14.47 -7.10
N LEU A 45 10.24 15.68 -6.61
CA LEU A 45 8.90 16.20 -6.39
C LEU A 45 8.35 16.90 -7.63
N TYR A 46 7.08 16.64 -7.94
CA TYR A 46 6.35 17.36 -8.98
C TYR A 46 4.85 17.42 -8.70
N ASP A 47 4.21 18.45 -9.23
CA ASP A 47 2.77 18.58 -9.16
C ASP A 47 2.09 17.77 -10.27
N TYR A 48 1.02 17.07 -9.91
CA TYR A 48 0.26 16.23 -10.80
C TYR A 48 -1.23 16.56 -10.69
N ILE A 49 -1.85 16.77 -11.85
CA ILE A 49 -3.29 16.92 -11.99
C ILE A 49 -3.78 15.77 -12.85
N GLY A 50 -4.46 14.81 -12.24
CA GLY A 50 -4.91 13.61 -12.93
C GLY A 50 -5.46 12.56 -11.99
N VAL A 51 -5.57 11.33 -12.50
CA VAL A 51 -6.10 10.20 -11.74
C VAL A 51 -4.96 9.31 -11.27
N LEU A 52 -4.90 9.09 -9.96
CA LEU A 52 -4.06 8.07 -9.35
C LEU A 52 -4.79 6.74 -9.26
N TYR A 53 -4.05 5.67 -9.46
CA TYR A 53 -4.54 4.30 -9.36
C TYR A 53 -3.84 3.58 -8.20
N PRO A 54 -4.58 2.79 -7.43
CA PRO A 54 -4.00 2.00 -6.35
C PRO A 54 -3.20 0.84 -6.93
N ILE A 55 -2.11 0.46 -6.26
CA ILE A 55 -1.30 -0.71 -6.64
C ILE A 55 -1.93 -1.95 -6.01
N PRO A 56 -2.35 -2.97 -6.78
CA PRO A 56 -2.87 -4.21 -6.21
C PRO A 56 -1.86 -4.86 -5.27
N LEU A 57 -2.31 -5.32 -4.11
CA LEU A 57 -1.44 -6.06 -3.19
C LEU A 57 -1.37 -7.52 -3.63
N THR A 58 -0.18 -7.97 -4.03
CA THR A 58 0.08 -9.34 -4.46
C THR A 58 1.02 -10.05 -3.49
N PRO A 59 1.05 -11.40 -3.52
CA PRO A 59 2.05 -12.17 -2.78
C PRO A 59 3.50 -11.74 -3.11
N GLU A 60 3.78 -11.45 -4.38
CA GLU A 60 5.11 -11.03 -4.84
C GLU A 60 5.56 -9.73 -4.15
N ILE A 61 4.66 -8.76 -3.99
CA ILE A 61 4.93 -7.51 -3.28
C ILE A 61 5.19 -7.79 -1.79
N LEU A 62 4.41 -8.66 -1.15
CA LEU A 62 4.63 -9.04 0.25
C LEU A 62 6.02 -9.65 0.45
N GLU A 63 6.37 -10.64 -0.39
CA GLU A 63 7.65 -11.34 -0.33
C GLU A 63 8.84 -10.41 -0.59
N LYS A 64 8.71 -9.49 -1.56
CA LYS A 64 9.70 -8.44 -1.83
C LYS A 64 9.96 -7.55 -0.62
N ASN A 65 8.94 -7.32 0.20
CA ASN A 65 9.02 -6.54 1.43
C ASN A 65 9.31 -7.38 2.69
N GLY A 66 9.82 -8.59 2.53
CA GLY A 66 10.27 -9.43 3.63
C GLY A 66 9.17 -10.15 4.40
N TRP A 67 7.91 -10.08 3.95
CA TRP A 67 6.84 -10.87 4.55
C TRP A 67 7.05 -12.35 4.24
N LYS A 68 6.84 -13.20 5.25
CA LYS A 68 7.10 -14.65 5.12
C LYS A 68 5.81 -15.44 5.16
N LEU A 69 5.62 -16.30 4.16
CA LEU A 69 4.51 -17.25 4.14
C LEU A 69 4.78 -18.38 5.14
N SER A 70 3.91 -18.54 6.13
CA SER A 70 3.92 -19.65 7.08
C SER A 70 2.50 -20.03 7.47
N HIS A 71 2.19 -21.34 7.42
CA HIS A 71 0.89 -21.89 7.77
C HIS A 71 -0.32 -21.20 7.09
N GLY A 72 -0.16 -20.74 5.85
CA GLY A 72 -1.22 -20.07 5.08
C GLY A 72 -1.41 -18.59 5.38
N PHE A 73 -0.50 -17.98 6.15
CA PHE A 73 -0.46 -16.55 6.44
C PHE A 73 0.88 -15.96 6.02
N TYR A 74 0.85 -14.76 5.44
CA TYR A 74 2.03 -13.91 5.33
C TYR A 74 2.19 -13.12 6.62
N TRP A 75 3.32 -13.27 7.28
CA TRP A 75 3.63 -12.56 8.51
C TRP A 75 4.58 -11.39 8.23
N SER A 76 4.26 -10.23 8.80
CA SER A 76 5.08 -9.02 8.71
C SER A 76 6.50 -9.27 9.25
N PRO A 77 7.56 -8.67 8.67
CA PRO A 77 8.95 -8.87 9.09
C PRO A 77 9.33 -8.20 10.44
N ASN A 78 8.36 -7.74 11.23
CA ASN A 78 8.64 -7.01 12.47
C ASN A 78 9.29 -7.93 13.53
N GLU A 79 10.52 -7.62 13.93
CA GLU A 79 11.23 -8.33 15.00
C GLU A 79 10.85 -7.82 16.41
N GLU A 80 10.33 -6.60 16.51
CA GLU A 80 9.88 -5.99 17.77
C GLU A 80 8.42 -5.48 17.62
N GLY A 81 7.44 -6.26 18.09
CA GLY A 81 6.03 -5.81 18.16
C GLY A 81 4.98 -6.89 17.88
N ALA A 82 3.73 -6.45 17.72
CA ALA A 82 2.63 -7.33 17.33
C ALA A 82 2.72 -7.66 15.84
N GLU A 83 2.98 -8.92 15.51
CA GLU A 83 3.03 -9.39 14.12
C GLU A 83 1.64 -9.28 13.46
N VAL A 84 1.61 -8.64 12.29
CA VAL A 84 0.42 -8.60 11.44
C VAL A 84 0.47 -9.80 10.51
N GLY A 85 -0.57 -10.62 10.55
CA GLY A 85 -0.77 -11.75 9.65
C GLY A 85 -1.75 -11.38 8.55
N LEU A 86 -1.40 -11.66 7.29
CA LEU A 86 -2.28 -11.54 6.14
C LEU A 86 -2.62 -12.91 5.58
N SER A 87 -3.90 -13.18 5.36
CA SER A 87 -4.34 -14.37 4.61
C SER A 87 -5.22 -13.98 3.43
N SER A 88 -5.09 -14.74 2.35
CA SER A 88 -5.94 -14.63 1.17
C SER A 88 -6.19 -16.01 0.58
N GLN A 89 -7.40 -16.23 0.09
CA GLN A 89 -7.74 -17.43 -0.69
C GLN A 89 -7.39 -17.27 -2.17
N THR A 90 -7.35 -16.03 -2.66
CA THR A 90 -7.18 -15.72 -4.09
C THR A 90 -5.83 -15.06 -4.40
N GLY A 91 -5.15 -14.53 -3.39
CA GLY A 91 -3.95 -13.70 -3.54
C GLY A 91 -4.22 -12.22 -3.84
N TYR A 92 -5.49 -11.80 -3.95
CA TYR A 92 -5.87 -10.43 -4.34
C TYR A 92 -6.76 -9.71 -3.33
N VAL A 93 -7.46 -10.46 -2.48
CA VAL A 93 -8.29 -9.89 -1.41
C VAL A 93 -7.80 -10.46 -0.09
N TRP A 94 -7.32 -9.59 0.78
CA TRP A 94 -6.61 -9.98 1.99
C TRP A 94 -7.42 -9.68 3.26
N LYS A 95 -7.20 -10.52 4.26
CA LYS A 95 -7.68 -10.34 5.64
C LYS A 95 -6.48 -10.21 6.57
N ALA A 96 -6.45 -9.14 7.35
CA ALA A 96 -5.43 -8.88 8.35
C ALA A 96 -5.84 -9.36 9.73
N TYR A 97 -4.85 -9.83 10.48
CA TYR A 97 -4.97 -10.39 11.80
C TYR A 97 -3.85 -9.87 12.70
N ILE A 98 -4.15 -9.73 13.99
CA ILE A 98 -3.13 -9.63 15.04
C ILE A 98 -3.28 -10.86 15.93
N GLY A 99 -2.27 -11.73 15.92
CA GLY A 99 -2.39 -13.07 16.49
C GLY A 99 -3.54 -13.84 15.84
N ARG A 100 -4.58 -14.18 16.63
CA ARG A 100 -5.80 -14.87 16.15
C ARG A 100 -6.99 -13.95 15.91
N ASN A 101 -6.87 -12.66 16.19
CA ASN A 101 -7.98 -11.73 16.12
C ASN A 101 -8.06 -11.08 14.74
N PRO A 102 -9.21 -11.15 14.04
CA PRO A 102 -9.39 -10.47 12.77
C PRO A 102 -9.40 -8.95 13.01
N LEU A 103 -8.62 -8.23 12.23
CA LEU A 103 -8.44 -6.79 12.37
C LEU A 103 -9.16 -6.02 11.24
N ARG A 104 -8.91 -6.42 9.99
CA ARG A 104 -9.49 -5.78 8.80
C ARG A 104 -9.63 -6.81 7.69
N SER A 105 -10.67 -6.66 6.87
CA SER A 105 -10.86 -7.43 5.64
C SER A 105 -10.88 -6.49 4.44
N ASN A 106 -10.88 -7.06 3.23
CA ASN A 106 -10.92 -6.32 1.97
C ASN A 106 -9.71 -5.38 1.79
N ILE A 107 -8.53 -5.83 2.21
CA ILE A 107 -7.26 -5.18 1.87
C ILE A 107 -6.93 -5.66 0.45
N ASN A 108 -7.07 -4.78 -0.54
CA ASN A 108 -6.92 -5.15 -1.94
C ASN A 108 -5.69 -4.51 -2.59
N ASN A 109 -5.21 -3.41 -2.02
CA ASN A 109 -4.12 -2.61 -2.56
C ASN A 109 -3.06 -2.29 -1.49
N VAL A 110 -1.89 -1.86 -1.96
CA VAL A 110 -0.76 -1.49 -1.12
C VAL A 110 -1.13 -0.36 -0.16
N SER A 111 -1.87 0.66 -0.62
CA SER A 111 -2.34 1.75 0.24
C SER A 111 -3.27 1.27 1.37
N ASP A 112 -4.14 0.29 1.14
CA ASP A 112 -4.99 -0.29 2.20
C ASP A 112 -4.14 -0.90 3.33
N LEU A 113 -3.05 -1.57 2.96
CA LEU A 113 -2.10 -2.14 3.91
C LEU A 113 -1.28 -1.04 4.60
N GLN A 114 -0.79 -0.05 3.85
CA GLN A 114 -0.05 1.10 4.43
C GLN A 114 -0.91 1.84 5.46
N HIS A 115 -2.19 2.11 5.17
CA HIS A 115 -3.12 2.74 6.12
C HIS A 115 -3.30 1.89 7.38
N LEU A 116 -3.42 0.58 7.22
CA LEU A 116 -3.55 -0.33 8.37
C LEU A 116 -2.30 -0.28 9.25
N LEU A 117 -1.12 -0.41 8.66
CA LEU A 117 0.15 -0.39 9.38
C LEU A 117 0.37 0.97 10.05
N PHE A 118 0.06 2.07 9.36
CA PHE A 118 0.11 3.41 9.91
C PHE A 118 -0.81 3.58 11.12
N GLY A 119 -2.05 3.11 11.04
CA GLY A 119 -3.01 3.14 12.16
C GLY A 119 -2.56 2.31 13.37
N LEU A 120 -1.73 1.28 13.15
CA LEU A 120 -1.10 0.48 14.21
C LEU A 120 0.21 1.10 14.74
N GLY A 121 0.65 2.24 14.21
CA GLY A 121 1.94 2.85 14.53
C GLY A 121 3.15 2.10 13.96
N ILE A 122 2.92 1.17 13.03
CA ILE A 122 3.98 0.42 12.34
C ILE A 122 4.39 1.23 11.12
N LYS A 123 5.57 1.85 11.18
CA LYS A 123 6.18 2.49 10.01
C LYS A 123 6.75 1.40 9.11
N HIS A 124 6.24 1.32 7.88
CA HIS A 124 6.73 0.36 6.90
C HIS A 124 6.86 1.05 5.54
N GLU A 125 8.10 1.19 5.08
CA GLU A 125 8.35 1.50 3.69
C GLU A 125 8.14 0.24 2.86
N MET A 126 7.47 0.39 1.72
CA MET A 126 7.19 -0.73 0.83
C MET A 126 7.85 -0.50 -0.53
N GLU A 127 8.27 -1.60 -1.15
CA GLU A 127 8.75 -1.66 -2.52
C GLU A 127 7.74 -2.40 -3.38
N VAL A 128 7.43 -1.86 -4.56
CA VAL A 128 6.46 -2.39 -5.52
C VAL A 128 7.10 -2.75 -6.85
#